data_AF-A0A919Y367-F1
#
_entry.id   AF-A0A919Y367-F1
#
_cell.length_a   1.000
_cell.length_b   1.000
_cell.length_c   1.000
_cell.angle_alpha   90.00
_cell.angle_beta   90.00
_cell.angle_gamma   90.00
#
_symmetry.space_group_name_H-M   'P 1'
#
loop_
_entity.id
_entity.type
_entity.pdbx_description
1 polymer ?
#
loop_
_entity_poly.entity_id
_entity_poly.type
_entity_poly.pdbx_seq_one_letter_code
_entity_poly.pdbx_strand_id
1 'polypeptide(L)'
;MAALRNFLGNRIRAIRNAKGLTQQNLADLSGLDYRYIGAIERGERNFTIDTLEKVLAALQVSLREVAYFNTEQIREDSPRWEAIDHFVVSTEGLTEEQIETLRRVNQEVLRAFK
;
A
#
# COMPACT_ATOMS: atom_id res chain seq x y z
N MET A 1 -5.78 14.41 -13.59
CA MET A 1 -5.61 12.94 -13.61
C MET A 1 -6.49 12.31 -12.52
N ALA A 2 -6.87 11.04 -12.63
CA ALA A 2 -7.72 10.39 -11.62
C ALA A 2 -6.90 10.05 -10.36
N ALA A 3 -7.15 10.75 -9.25
CA ALA A 3 -6.37 10.63 -8.02
C ALA A 3 -6.29 9.20 -7.47
N LEU A 4 -7.40 8.45 -7.54
CA LEU A 4 -7.46 7.06 -7.07
C LEU A 4 -6.51 6.13 -7.86
N ARG A 5 -6.40 6.35 -9.18
CA ARG A 5 -5.56 5.52 -10.03
C ARG A 5 -4.08 5.73 -9.74
N ASN A 6 -3.66 6.98 -9.55
CA ASN A 6 -2.29 7.30 -9.18
C ASN A 6 -1.95 6.76 -7.80
N PHE A 7 -2.86 6.91 -6.83
CA PHE A 7 -2.71 6.33 -5.50
C PHE A 7 -2.48 4.81 -5.55
N LEU A 8 -3.37 4.08 -6.24
CA LEU A 8 -3.24 2.61 -6.36
C LEU A 8 -1.95 2.21 -7.07
N GLY A 9 -1.59 2.89 -8.17
CA GLY A 9 -0.34 2.64 -8.88
C GLY A 9 0.89 2.84 -7.99
N ASN A 10 0.92 3.92 -7.21
CA ASN A 10 2.00 4.20 -6.27
C ASN A 10 2.06 3.18 -5.12
N ARG A 11 0.93 2.73 -4.56
CA ARG A 11 0.92 1.68 -3.53
C ARG A 11 1.36 0.32 -4.07
N ILE A 12 0.94 -0.06 -5.27
CA ILE A 12 1.44 -1.26 -5.95
C ILE A 12 2.96 -1.20 -6.09
N ARG A 13 3.51 -0.06 -6.55
CA ARG A 13 4.96 0.15 -6.66
C ARG A 13 5.66 0.03 -5.30
N ALA A 14 5.14 0.69 -4.27
CA ALA A 14 5.72 0.70 -2.94
C ALA A 14 5.81 -0.71 -2.35
N ILE A 15 4.72 -1.48 -2.41
CA ILE A 15 4.66 -2.87 -1.93
C ILE A 15 5.60 -3.75 -2.75
N ARG A 16 5.62 -3.60 -4.07
CA ARG A 16 6.54 -4.34 -4.94
C ARG A 16 8.00 -4.10 -4.52
N ASN A 17 8.38 -2.84 -4.30
CA ASN A 17 9.73 -2.48 -3.87
C ASN A 17 10.06 -3.04 -2.49
N ALA A 18 9.14 -2.96 -1.53
CA ALA A 18 9.31 -3.51 -0.18
C ALA A 18 9.55 -5.04 -0.22
N LYS A 19 8.93 -5.74 -1.18
CA LYS A 19 9.14 -7.18 -1.43
C LYS A 19 10.38 -7.49 -2.28
N GLY A 20 11.20 -6.50 -2.64
CA GLY A 20 12.42 -6.69 -3.44
C GLY A 20 12.17 -7.14 -4.88
N LEU A 21 10.95 -6.99 -5.40
CA LEU A 21 10.57 -7.45 -6.73
C LEU A 21 10.87 -6.38 -7.79
N THR A 22 11.39 -6.76 -8.95
CA THR A 22 11.41 -5.88 -10.12
C THR A 22 10.04 -5.84 -10.81
N GLN A 23 9.80 -4.83 -11.66
CA GLN A 23 8.58 -4.79 -12.48
C GLN A 23 8.45 -6.03 -13.39
N GLN A 24 9.58 -6.57 -13.88
CA GLN A 24 9.58 -7.82 -14.64
C GLN A 24 9.13 -9.00 -13.76
N ASN A 25 9.62 -9.10 -12.52
CA ASN A 25 9.17 -10.16 -11.62
C ASN A 25 7.66 -10.09 -11.35
N LEU A 26 7.12 -8.89 -11.12
CA LEU A 26 5.68 -8.72 -10.94
C LEU A 26 4.89 -9.07 -12.19
N ALA A 27 5.40 -8.73 -13.38
CA ALA A 27 4.80 -9.10 -14.66
C ALA A 27 4.74 -10.61 -14.82
N ASP A 28 5.84 -11.31 -14.55
CA ASP A 28 5.95 -12.77 -14.63
C ASP A 28 4.97 -13.45 -13.65
N LEU A 29 4.91 -12.97 -12.40
CA LEU A 29 4.02 -13.52 -11.36
C LEU A 29 2.53 -13.26 -11.63
N SER A 30 2.19 -12.13 -12.24
CA SER A 30 0.80 -11.74 -12.54
C SER A 30 0.31 -12.22 -13.91
N GLY A 31 1.21 -12.73 -14.76
CA GLY A 31 0.91 -13.06 -16.15
C GLY A 31 0.55 -11.83 -17.00
N LEU A 32 1.05 -10.65 -16.63
CA LEU A 32 0.81 -9.39 -17.33
C LEU A 32 2.06 -8.95 -18.09
N ASP A 33 1.89 -8.09 -19.10
CA ASP A 33 3.02 -7.50 -19.81
C ASP A 33 3.81 -6.54 -18.89
N TYR A 34 5.14 -6.62 -18.94
CA TYR A 34 6.04 -5.76 -18.14
C TYR A 34 5.79 -4.25 -18.34
N ARG A 35 5.54 -3.81 -19.58
CA ARG A 35 5.24 -2.40 -19.86
C ARG A 35 3.88 -2.02 -19.29
N TYR A 36 2.93 -2.97 -19.24
CA TYR A 36 1.64 -2.75 -18.63
C TYR A 36 1.73 -2.60 -17.10
N ILE A 37 2.55 -3.41 -16.42
CA ILE A 37 2.88 -3.22 -15.00
C ILE A 37 3.47 -1.82 -14.76
N GLY A 38 4.45 -1.41 -15.57
CA GLY A 38 5.03 -0.07 -15.45
C GLY A 38 3.99 1.05 -15.63
N ALA A 39 3.06 0.90 -16.58
CA ALA A 39 2.00 1.87 -16.83
C ALA A 39 0.93 1.89 -15.73
N ILE A 40 0.65 0.73 -15.09
CA ILE A 40 -0.21 0.63 -13.90
C ILE A 40 0.42 1.42 -12.75
N GLU A 41 1.69 1.18 -12.46
CA GLU A 41 2.40 1.84 -11.36
C GLU A 41 2.53 3.35 -11.53
N ARG A 42 2.60 3.85 -12.78
CA ARG A 42 2.61 5.30 -13.09
C ARG A 42 1.21 5.91 -13.17
N GLY A 43 0.15 5.11 -13.02
CA GLY A 43 -1.23 5.59 -13.13
C GLY A 43 -1.64 6.03 -14.55
N GLU A 44 -0.89 5.61 -15.57
CA GLU A 44 -1.10 5.99 -16.98
C GLU A 44 -2.24 5.20 -17.63
N ARG A 45 -2.54 4.00 -17.13
CA ARG A 45 -3.55 3.10 -17.71
C ARG A 45 -4.69 2.86 -16.75
N ASN A 46 -5.91 3.04 -17.25
CA ASN A 46 -7.09 2.51 -16.58
C ASN A 46 -7.05 0.97 -16.69
N PHE A 47 -6.94 0.28 -15.57
CA PHE A 47 -6.94 -1.17 -15.50
C PHE A 47 -8.28 -1.68 -14.95
N THR A 48 -8.64 -2.90 -15.33
CA THR A 48 -9.87 -3.54 -14.84
C THR A 48 -9.67 -4.07 -13.42
N ILE A 49 -10.76 -4.40 -12.73
CA ILE A 49 -10.71 -5.06 -11.42
C ILE A 49 -9.98 -6.41 -11.53
N ASP A 50 -10.20 -7.18 -12.61
CA ASP A 50 -9.51 -8.46 -12.83
C ASP A 50 -7.99 -8.28 -12.95
N THR A 51 -7.53 -7.20 -13.60
CA THR A 51 -6.10 -6.87 -13.64
C THR A 51 -5.58 -6.53 -12.25
N LEU A 52 -6.35 -5.78 -11.45
CA LEU A 52 -5.98 -5.49 -10.07
C LEU A 52 -5.88 -6.79 -9.26
N GLU A 53 -6.84 -7.69 -9.37
CA GLU A 53 -6.83 -8.99 -8.68
C GLU A 53 -5.57 -9.80 -9.00
N LYS A 54 -5.16 -9.87 -10.28
CA LYS A 54 -3.90 -10.52 -10.68
C LYS A 54 -2.67 -9.90 -10.03
N VAL A 55 -2.62 -8.56 -9.98
CA VAL A 55 -1.50 -7.85 -9.35
C VAL A 55 -1.49 -8.09 -7.83
N LEU A 56 -2.64 -8.04 -7.17
CA LEU A 56 -2.78 -8.31 -5.74
C LEU A 56 -2.37 -9.74 -5.39
N ALA A 57 -2.81 -10.72 -6.18
CA ALA A 57 -2.42 -12.11 -6.03
C ALA A 57 -0.91 -12.32 -6.22
N ALA A 58 -0.32 -11.71 -7.25
CA ALA A 58 1.12 -11.77 -7.51
C ALA A 58 1.95 -11.11 -6.38
N LEU A 59 1.43 -10.03 -5.80
CA LEU A 59 2.03 -9.38 -4.64
C LEU A 59 1.70 -10.09 -3.32
N GLN A 60 0.83 -11.10 -3.29
CA GLN A 60 0.35 -11.77 -2.08
C GLN A 60 -0.13 -10.77 -1.01
N VAL A 61 -1.01 -9.85 -1.43
CA VAL A 61 -1.64 -8.86 -0.54
C VAL A 61 -3.13 -8.78 -0.86
N SER A 62 -3.93 -8.41 0.14
CA SER A 62 -5.35 -8.15 -0.03
C SER A 62 -5.60 -6.76 -0.60
N LEU A 63 -6.81 -6.56 -1.16
CA LEU A 63 -7.24 -5.23 -1.59
C LEU A 63 -7.22 -4.23 -0.43
N ARG A 64 -7.51 -4.66 0.81
CA ARG A 64 -7.50 -3.80 1.99
C ARG A 64 -6.12 -3.21 2.27
N GLU A 65 -5.06 -4.00 2.08
CA GLU A 65 -3.67 -3.57 2.30
C GLU A 65 -3.20 -2.56 1.24
N VAL A 66 -3.67 -2.71 0.00
CA VAL A 66 -3.33 -1.80 -1.11
C VAL A 66 -4.20 -0.55 -1.13
N ALA A 67 -5.49 -0.71 -0.81
CA ALA A 67 -6.52 0.31 -0.92
C ALA A 67 -6.89 0.93 0.43
N TYR A 68 -5.93 1.07 1.36
CA TYR A 68 -6.11 1.91 2.56
C TYR A 68 -6.20 3.39 2.13
N PHE A 69 -7.32 3.73 1.52
CA PHE A 69 -7.61 5.00 0.89
C PHE A 69 -8.48 5.80 1.85
N ASN A 70 -7.90 6.81 2.48
CA ASN A 70 -8.69 7.83 3.15
C ASN A 70 -8.94 8.96 2.16
N THR A 71 -10.19 9.11 1.70
CA THR A 71 -10.63 10.11 0.72
C THR A 71 -10.26 11.54 1.11
N GLU A 72 -10.01 11.80 2.39
CA GLU A 72 -9.66 13.12 2.91
C GLU A 72 -8.16 13.46 2.88
N GLN A 73 -7.28 12.52 2.48
CA GLN A 73 -5.83 12.68 2.63
C GLN A 73 -5.06 12.61 1.30
N ILE A 74 -5.62 13.16 0.22
CA ILE A 74 -4.87 13.34 -1.03
C ILE A 74 -3.89 14.52 -0.87
N ARG A 75 -2.81 14.29 -0.13
CA ARG A 75 -1.55 15.04 -0.20
C ARG A 75 -0.43 14.01 -0.07
N GLU A 76 0.34 13.84 -1.15
CA GLU A 76 1.53 12.96 -1.16
C GLU A 76 2.58 13.40 -0.10
N ASP A 77 2.51 14.67 0.35
CA ASP A 77 3.35 15.24 1.42
C ASP A 77 2.54 15.48 2.72
N SER A 78 1.92 14.45 3.29
CA SER A 78 1.32 14.57 4.62
C SER A 78 2.23 13.91 5.66
N PRO A 79 2.69 14.65 6.70
CA PRO A 79 3.39 14.06 7.84
C PRO A 79 2.59 12.93 8.51
N ARG A 80 1.26 12.96 8.35
CA ARG A 80 0.37 11.90 8.84
C ARG A 80 0.53 10.60 8.04
N TRP A 81 0.74 10.67 6.73
CA TRP A 81 0.95 9.48 5.92
C TRP A 81 2.30 8.83 6.18
N GLU A 82 3.35 9.63 6.32
CA GLU A 82 4.69 9.15 6.70
C GLU A 82 4.65 8.44 8.06
N ALA A 83 3.93 9.02 9.04
CA ALA A 83 3.75 8.38 10.34
C ALA A 83 2.98 7.06 10.26
N ILE A 84 1.94 6.96 9.41
CA ILE A 84 1.18 5.71 9.22
C ILE A 84 2.06 4.64 8.56
N ASP A 85 2.76 4.98 7.48
CA ASP A 85 3.59 4.02 6.73
C ASP A 85 4.73 3.51 7.62
N HIS A 86 5.43 4.40 8.34
CA HIS A 86 6.45 4.02 9.32
C HIS A 86 5.87 3.14 10.44
N PHE A 87 4.67 3.47 10.95
CA PHE A 87 4.03 2.67 11.99
C PHE A 87 3.68 1.26 11.50
N VAL A 88 3.12 1.13 10.29
CA VAL A 88 2.81 -0.17 9.68
C VAL A 88 4.07 -1.00 9.52
N VAL A 89 5.14 -0.43 8.94
CA VAL A 89 6.42 -1.13 8.78
C VAL A 89 7.01 -1.54 10.13
N SER A 90 7.00 -0.66 11.13
CA SER A 90 7.56 -0.95 12.47
C SER A 90 6.79 -2.00 13.26
N THR A 91 5.58 -2.35 12.82
CA THR A 91 4.71 -3.33 13.49
C THR A 91 4.65 -4.67 12.76
N GLU A 92 5.33 -4.79 11.62
CA GLU A 92 5.45 -6.04 10.88
C GLU A 92 6.23 -7.07 11.71
N GLY A 93 5.60 -8.21 12.00
CA GLY A 93 6.21 -9.31 12.78
C GLY A 93 6.07 -9.21 14.30
N LEU A 94 5.35 -8.23 14.83
CA LEU A 94 5.03 -8.18 16.26
C LEU A 94 4.01 -9.25 16.67
N THR A 95 4.12 -9.72 17.90
CA THR A 95 3.15 -10.66 18.49
C THR A 95 1.84 -9.95 18.85
N GLU A 96 0.76 -10.71 19.01
CA GLU A 96 -0.54 -10.17 19.43
C GLU A 96 -0.45 -9.37 20.74
N GLU A 97 0.36 -9.85 21.71
CA GLU A 97 0.58 -9.16 22.99
C GLU A 97 1.32 -7.82 22.81
N GLN A 98 2.30 -7.79 21.90
CA GLN A 98 3.03 -6.55 21.57
C GLN A 98 2.13 -5.55 20.84
N ILE A 99 1.27 -6.02 19.94
CA ILE A 99 0.27 -5.19 19.25
C ILE A 99 -0.74 -4.62 20.25
N GLU A 100 -1.23 -5.41 21.20
CA GLU A 100 -2.16 -4.91 22.23
C GLU A 100 -1.48 -3.88 23.14
N THR A 101 -0.21 -4.10 23.48
CA THR A 101 0.58 -3.14 24.26
C THR A 101 0.71 -1.81 23.52
N LEU A 102 1.04 -1.84 22.22
CA LEU A 102 1.11 -0.64 21.37
C LEU A 102 -0.23 0.06 21.27
N ARG A 103 -1.33 -0.70 21.10
CA ARG A 103 -2.69 -0.13 21.03
C ARG A 103 -3.04 0.63 22.30
N ARG A 104 -2.73 0.05 23.47
CA ARG A 104 -2.93 0.69 24.77
C ARG A 104 -2.12 1.98 24.90
N VAL A 105 -0.83 1.95 24.57
CA VAL A 105 0.04 3.14 24.62
C VAL A 105 -0.48 4.24 23.69
N ASN A 106 -0.87 3.88 22.47
CA ASN A 106 -1.43 4.84 21.51
C ASN A 106 -2.72 5.49 22.05
N GLN A 107 -3.63 4.72 22.65
CA GLN A 107 -4.83 5.27 23.28
C GLN A 107 -4.50 6.28 24.40
N GLU A 108 -3.51 6.01 25.24
CA GLU A 108 -3.07 6.93 26.30
C GLU A 108 -2.47 8.21 25.71
N VAL A 109 -1.63 8.10 24.68
CA VAL A 109 -1.08 9.26 23.96
C VAL A 109 -2.19 10.12 23.35
N LEU A 110 -3.15 9.49 22.68
CA LEU A 110 -4.28 10.21 22.07
C LEU A 110 -5.21 10.86 23.10
N ARG A 111 -5.34 10.27 24.30
CA ARG A 111 -6.06 10.91 25.41
C ARG A 111 -5.37 12.18 25.88
N ALA A 112 -4.03 12.21 25.90
CA ALA A 112 -3.26 13.37 26.32
C ALA A 112 -3.31 14.57 25.35
N PHE A 113 -3.78 14.35 24.11
CA PHE A 113 -3.96 15.41 23.11
C PHE A 113 -5.34 16.09 23.16
N LYS A 114 -6.26 15.61 23.99
CA LYS A 114 -7.56 16.24 24.27
C LYS A 114 -7.50 17.06 25.53
#